data_AF-A0AAD3M239-F1
#
_entry.id   AF-A0AAD3M239-F1
#
_cell.length_a   1.000
_cell.length_b   1.000
_cell.length_c   1.000
_cell.angle_alpha   90.00
_cell.angle_beta   90.00
_cell.angle_gamma   90.00
#
_symmetry.space_group_name_H-M   'P 1'
#
loop_
_entity.id
_entity.type
_entity.pdbx_description
1 polymer ?
#
loop_
_entity_poly.entity_id
_entity_poly.type
_entity_poly.pdbx_seq_one_letter_code
_entity_poly.pdbx_strand_id
1 'polypeptide(L)'
;MRAVLETTVFNDPIHGHVELHPLLVSIIDTPQFQRLRNIKQLGGAYYVYPGASHNRFEHSIGVAYLAGEFAQALRSRQPELNITDRDVLCVKIAGLCHDLGE
;
A
#
# COMPACT_ATOMS: atom_id res chain seq x y z
N MET A 1 18.27 -3.47 15.79
CA MET A 1 17.92 -3.50 14.36
C MET A 1 17.73 -2.06 13.93
N ARG A 2 18.55 -1.55 12.99
CA ARG A 2 18.61 -0.11 12.64
C ARG A 2 17.24 0.38 12.19
N ALA A 3 16.78 1.51 12.75
CA ALA A 3 15.64 2.24 12.24
C ALA A 3 15.94 2.63 10.79
N VAL A 4 15.18 2.08 9.85
CA VAL A 4 15.26 2.45 8.43
C VAL A 4 14.61 3.82 8.30
N LEU A 5 15.41 4.86 8.00
CA LEU A 5 14.95 6.23 7.74
C LEU A 5 14.85 6.52 6.23
N GLU A 6 14.99 5.50 5.39
CA GLU A 6 15.04 5.65 3.93
C GLU A 6 13.77 5.15 3.27
N THR A 7 13.28 5.92 2.29
CA THR A 7 12.19 5.51 1.41
C THR A 7 12.57 4.20 0.74
N THR A 8 11.65 3.22 0.75
CA THR A 8 11.85 1.93 0.09
C THR A 8 11.08 1.89 -1.22
N VAL A 9 11.73 1.37 -2.27
CA VAL A 9 11.13 1.19 -3.59
C VAL A 9 10.71 -0.27 -3.75
N PHE A 10 9.42 -0.49 -4.01
CA PHE A 10 8.88 -1.78 -4.41
C PHE A 10 8.74 -1.83 -5.93
N ASN A 11 9.11 -2.94 -6.55
CA ASN A 11 8.83 -3.19 -7.96
C ASN A 11 7.51 -3.95 -8.10
N ASP A 12 6.48 -3.24 -8.53
CA ASP A 12 5.12 -3.73 -8.69
C ASP A 12 4.78 -3.93 -10.18
N PRO A 13 4.22 -5.08 -10.59
CA PRO A 13 3.93 -5.35 -12.00
C PRO A 13 2.79 -4.51 -12.60
N ILE A 14 1.95 -3.88 -11.76
CA ILE A 14 0.81 -3.04 -12.17
C ILE A 14 1.20 -1.56 -12.16
N HIS A 15 1.95 -1.13 -11.15
CA HIS A 15 2.27 0.28 -10.91
C HIS A 15 3.73 0.66 -11.18
N GLY A 16 4.60 -0.30 -11.51
CA GLY A 16 6.02 -0.07 -11.71
C GLY A 16 6.74 0.18 -10.38
N HIS A 17 7.51 1.27 -10.28
CA HIS A 17 8.22 1.60 -9.06
C HIS A 17 7.32 2.31 -8.06
N VAL A 18 7.06 1.66 -6.92
CA VAL A 18 6.24 2.20 -5.83
C VAL A 18 7.13 2.64 -4.68
N GLU A 19 7.17 3.95 -4.43
CA GLU A 19 7.92 4.55 -3.33
C GLU A 19 7.08 4.66 -2.05
N LEU A 20 7.57 4.02 -0.98
CA LEU A 20 6.90 4.03 0.31
C LEU A 20 7.74 4.72 1.38
N HIS A 21 7.06 5.62 2.11
CA HIS A 21 7.60 6.32 3.26
C HIS A 21 8.01 5.30 4.35
N PRO A 22 9.12 5.54 5.10
CA PRO A 22 9.61 4.60 6.11
C PRO A 22 8.56 4.13 7.13
N LEU A 23 7.62 5.01 7.49
CA LEU A 23 6.51 4.64 8.38
C LEU A 23 5.62 3.55 7.79
N LEU A 24 5.29 3.60 6.48
CA LEU A 24 4.54 2.52 5.83
C LEU A 24 5.35 1.22 5.83
N VAL A 25 6.66 1.30 5.55
CA VAL A 25 7.55 0.14 5.58
C VAL A 25 7.57 -0.51 6.97
N SER A 26 7.62 0.30 8.03
CA SER A 26 7.56 -0.20 9.41
C SER A 26 6.24 -0.91 9.74
N ILE A 27 5.12 -0.51 9.13
CA ILE A 27 3.81 -1.18 9.25
C ILE A 27 3.81 -2.48 8.43
N ILE A 28 4.36 -2.43 7.21
CA ILE A 28 4.49 -3.59 6.32
C ILE A 28 5.32 -4.69 6.98
N ASP A 29 6.39 -4.34 7.69
CA ASP A 29 7.31 -5.27 8.35
C ASP A 29 6.78 -5.85 9.68
N THR A 30 5.48 -5.73 9.93
CA THR A 30 4.83 -6.36 11.08
C THR A 30 4.23 -7.72 10.72
N PRO A 31 4.14 -8.68 11.68
CA PRO A 31 3.45 -9.96 11.44
C PRO A 31 2.00 -9.79 10.98
N GLN A 32 1.31 -8.75 11.49
CA GLN A 32 -0.08 -8.44 11.16
C GLN A 32 -0.25 -8.13 9.68
N PHE A 33 0.67 -7.38 9.10
CA PHE A 33 0.63 -7.05 7.68
C PHE A 33 1.21 -8.17 6.80
N GLN A 34 2.33 -8.79 7.20
CA GLN A 34 2.94 -9.90 6.46
C GLN A 34 1.99 -11.11 6.33
N ARG A 35 1.03 -11.28 7.23
CA ARG A 35 -0.06 -12.28 7.11
C ARG A 35 -0.77 -12.23 5.76
N LEU A 36 -0.95 -11.04 5.17
CA LEU A 36 -1.64 -10.84 3.90
C LEU A 36 -0.97 -11.55 2.72
N ARG A 37 0.30 -11.97 2.84
CA ARG A 37 0.97 -12.80 1.82
C ARG A 37 0.37 -14.19 1.67
N ASN A 38 -0.42 -14.63 2.64
CA ASN A 38 -1.00 -15.97 2.68
C ASN A 38 -2.50 -15.99 2.37
N ILE A 39 -3.07 -14.85 1.96
CA ILE A 39 -4.51 -14.71 1.68
C ILE A 39 -4.69 -14.39 0.20
N LYS A 40 -5.23 -15.34 -0.56
CA LYS A 40 -5.49 -15.17 -1.99
C LYS A 40 -6.52 -14.06 -2.20
N GLN A 41 -6.20 -13.11 -3.07
CA GLN A 41 -7.10 -11.99 -3.38
C GLN A 41 -8.49 -12.46 -3.82
N LEU A 42 -8.53 -13.51 -4.66
CA LEU A 42 -9.76 -14.04 -5.24
C LEU A 42 -10.15 -15.41 -4.66
N GLY A 43 -9.57 -15.81 -3.53
CA GLY A 43 -9.89 -17.06 -2.84
C GLY A 43 -9.90 -18.28 -3.77
N GLY A 44 -11.06 -18.96 -3.84
CA GLY A 44 -11.24 -20.17 -4.64
C GLY A 44 -11.10 -19.98 -6.16
N ALA A 45 -11.19 -18.75 -6.67
CA ALA A 45 -11.01 -18.49 -8.10
C ALA A 45 -9.62 -18.91 -8.59
N TYR A 46 -8.61 -18.94 -7.71
CA TYR A 46 -7.27 -19.46 -8.04
C TYR A 46 -7.28 -20.90 -8.59
N TYR A 47 -8.22 -21.73 -8.15
CA TYR A 47 -8.35 -23.12 -8.62
C TYR A 47 -8.96 -23.24 -10.03
N VAL A 48 -9.58 -22.17 -10.53
CA VAL A 48 -10.15 -22.10 -11.88
C VAL A 48 -9.23 -21.29 -12.80
N TYR A 49 -8.67 -20.20 -12.27
CA TYR A 49 -7.79 -19.27 -12.98
C TYR A 49 -6.39 -19.32 -12.36
N PRO A 50 -5.45 -20.10 -12.93
CA PRO A 50 -4.12 -20.27 -12.34
C PRO A 50 -3.31 -18.97 -12.27
N GLY A 51 -3.65 -17.97 -13.09
CA GLY A 51 -3.07 -16.61 -13.02
C GLY A 51 -3.58 -15.76 -11.86
N ALA A 52 -4.68 -16.14 -11.20
CA ALA A 52 -5.20 -15.48 -9.99
C ALA A 52 -4.42 -15.89 -8.73
N SER A 53 -3.08 -15.95 -8.83
CA SER A 53 -2.17 -16.41 -7.78
C SER A 53 -1.81 -15.32 -6.78
N HIS A 54 -2.17 -14.07 -7.05
CA HIS A 54 -1.89 -12.91 -6.23
C HIS A 54 -2.64 -12.95 -4.87
N ASN A 55 -2.04 -12.31 -3.89
CA ASN A 55 -2.51 -12.21 -2.51
C ASN A 55 -2.86 -10.75 -2.15
N ARG A 56 -3.50 -10.59 -1.00
CA ARG A 56 -3.90 -9.29 -0.43
C ARG A 56 -2.73 -8.35 -0.15
N PHE A 57 -1.52 -8.90 0.04
CA PHE A 57 -0.32 -8.14 0.38
C PHE A 57 0.07 -7.12 -0.70
N GLU A 58 0.30 -7.59 -1.93
CA GLU A 58 0.68 -6.73 -3.06
C GLU A 58 -0.46 -5.77 -3.43
N HIS A 59 -1.70 -6.22 -3.32
CA HIS A 59 -2.88 -5.36 -3.51
C HIS A 59 -2.87 -4.18 -2.52
N SER A 60 -2.66 -4.45 -1.22
CA SER A 60 -2.64 -3.43 -0.17
C SER A 60 -1.53 -2.39 -0.38
N ILE A 61 -0.35 -2.81 -0.88
CA ILE A 61 0.72 -1.89 -1.28
C ILE A 61 0.27 -1.00 -2.44
N GLY A 62 -0.36 -1.58 -3.47
CA GLY A 62 -0.91 -0.82 -4.60
C GLY A 62 -1.97 0.20 -4.18
N VAL A 63 -2.87 -0.16 -3.25
CA VAL A 63 -3.88 0.78 -2.72
C VAL A 63 -3.22 1.92 -1.95
N ALA A 64 -2.21 1.64 -1.13
CA ALA A 64 -1.45 2.68 -0.43
C ALA A 64 -0.77 3.66 -1.39
N TYR A 65 -0.23 3.15 -2.50
CA TYR A 65 0.36 3.95 -3.56
C TYR A 65 -0.67 4.88 -4.21
N LEU A 66 -1.76 4.32 -4.75
CA LEU A 66 -2.80 5.09 -5.44
C LEU A 66 -3.50 6.09 -4.52
N ALA A 67 -3.72 5.74 -3.24
CA ALA A 67 -4.28 6.65 -2.25
C ALA A 67 -3.36 7.86 -2.03
N GLY A 68 -2.04 7.64 -2.02
CA GLY A 68 -1.04 8.70 -1.94
C GLY A 68 -1.04 9.59 -3.19
N GLU A 69 -1.02 9.00 -4.38
CA GLU A 69 -1.07 9.73 -5.65
C GLU A 69 -2.32 10.60 -5.75
N PHE A 70 -3.47 10.07 -5.33
CA PHE A 70 -4.72 10.82 -5.31
C PHE A 70 -4.66 12.02 -4.35
N ALA A 71 -4.22 11.81 -3.11
CA ALA A 71 -4.09 12.87 -2.11
C ALA A 71 -3.09 13.96 -2.56
N GLN A 72 -1.96 13.57 -3.15
CA GLN A 72 -0.96 14.47 -3.75
C GLN A 72 -1.56 15.29 -4.91
N ALA A 73 -2.33 14.66 -5.79
CA ALA A 73 -2.98 15.32 -6.91
C ALA A 73 -3.99 16.36 -6.44
N LEU A 74 -4.81 16.05 -5.43
CA LEU A 74 -5.72 17.03 -4.82
C LEU A 74 -4.96 18.18 -4.17
N ARG A 75 -3.92 17.87 -3.38
CA ARG A 75 -3.10 18.88 -2.70
C ARG A 75 -2.46 19.87 -3.68
N SER A 76 -1.94 19.37 -4.80
CA SER A 76 -1.28 20.21 -5.81
C SER A 76 -2.26 21.03 -6.65
N ARG A 77 -3.45 20.49 -6.95
CA ARG A 77 -4.45 21.15 -7.80
C ARG A 77 -5.37 22.09 -7.03
N GLN A 78 -5.53 21.89 -5.72
CA GLN A 78 -6.43 22.65 -4.86
C GLN A 78 -5.75 23.04 -3.54
N PRO A 79 -4.78 23.98 -3.57
CA PRO A 79 -4.05 24.41 -2.37
C PRO A 79 -4.95 24.93 -1.25
N GLU A 80 -6.13 25.47 -1.59
CA GLU A 80 -7.14 25.96 -0.66
C GLU A 80 -7.71 24.89 0.27
N LEU A 81 -7.57 23.60 -0.08
CA LEU A 81 -7.97 22.48 0.78
C LEU A 81 -7.01 22.27 1.97
N ASN A 82 -5.85 22.94 1.98
CA ASN A 82 -4.86 22.86 3.05
C ASN A 82 -4.43 21.42 3.43
N ILE A 83 -4.35 20.52 2.44
CA ILE A 83 -3.93 19.12 2.64
C ILE A 83 -2.46 19.08 3.06
N THR A 84 -2.18 18.58 4.26
CA THR A 84 -0.83 18.52 4.82
C THR A 84 -0.09 17.23 4.45
N ASP A 85 1.24 17.17 4.64
CA ASP A 85 2.00 15.92 4.52
C ASP A 85 1.47 14.83 5.46
N ARG A 86 0.98 15.23 6.64
CA ARG A 86 0.37 14.32 7.62
C ARG A 86 -0.91 13.69 7.05
N ASP A 87 -1.75 14.47 6.38
CA ASP A 87 -2.99 13.98 5.79
C ASP A 87 -2.70 12.97 4.67
N VAL A 88 -1.75 13.29 3.78
CA VAL A 88 -1.29 12.37 2.73
C VAL A 88 -0.78 11.07 3.34
N LEU A 89 0.06 11.15 4.38
CA LEU A 89 0.60 9.97 5.05
C LEU A 89 -0.49 9.12 5.72
N CYS A 90 -1.46 9.76 6.39
CA CYS A 90 -2.62 9.08 6.98
C CYS A 90 -3.48 8.39 5.91
N VAL A 91 -3.72 9.03 4.76
CA VAL A 91 -4.47 8.44 3.65
C VAL A 91 -3.72 7.23 3.07
N LYS A 92 -2.39 7.31 2.89
CA LYS A 92 -1.57 6.17 2.46
C LYS A 92 -1.65 5.00 3.47
N ILE A 93 -1.59 5.28 4.77
CA ILE A 93 -1.72 4.26 5.83
C ILE A 93 -3.12 3.64 5.83
N ALA A 94 -4.17 4.45 5.66
CA ALA A 94 -5.53 3.95 5.55
C ALA A 94 -5.70 3.02 4.35
N GLY A 95 -5.18 3.41 3.19
CA GLY A 95 -5.15 2.56 1.99
C GLY A 95 -4.36 1.28 2.19
N LEU A 96 -3.18 1.37 2.83
CA LEU A 96 -2.36 0.21 3.17
C LEU A 96 -3.13 -0.78 4.06
N CYS A 97 -3.83 -0.29 5.07
CA CYS A 97 -4.41 -1.12 6.12
C CYS A 97 -5.85 -1.58 5.86
N HIS A 98 -6.49 -1.15 4.76
CA HIS A 98 -7.92 -1.35 4.53
C HIS A 98 -8.34 -2.85 4.51
N ASP A 99 -7.44 -3.72 4.04
CA ASP A 99 -7.65 -5.16 3.86
C ASP A 99 -7.03 -6.00 5.00
N LEU A 100 -6.55 -5.39 6.09
CA LEU A 100 -5.91 -6.14 7.19
C LEU A 100 -6.83 -7.17 7.87
N GLY A 101 -8.15 -6.96 7.80
CA GLY A 101 -9.17 -7.78 8.46
C GLY A 101 -9.66 -8.99 7.66
N GLU A 102 -9.24 -9.15 6.40
CA GLU A 102 -9.55 -10.32 5.56
C GLU A 102 -8.84 -11.58 6.05
#